data_AF-A0A831KVJ4-F1
#
_entry.id   AF-A0A831KVJ4-F1
#
_cell.length_a   1.000
_cell.length_b   1.000
_cell.length_c   1.000
_cell.angle_alpha   90.00
_cell.angle_beta   90.00
_cell.angle_gamma   90.00
#
_symmetry.space_group_name_H-M   'P 1'
#
loop_
_entity.id
_entity.type
_entity.pdbx_description
1 polymer ?
#
loop_
_entity_poly.entity_id
_entity_poly.type
_entity_poly.pdbx_seq_one_letter_code
_entity_poly.pdbx_strand_id
1 'polypeptide(L)'
;MSSDLSILHLVMGASPLVQAVLVALLLASILSWTVILQKRKILRRAQSAADAFEDRFWSGTDLGAIYQQLGRRNHDLAGMERIFEAGFKEF
;
A
#
# COMPACT_ATOMS: atom_id res chain seq x y z
N MET A 1 -12.96 -40.60 27.79
CA MET A 1 -14.12 -39.72 27.59
C MET A 1 -13.68 -38.27 27.79
N SER A 2 -13.19 -37.59 26.74
CA SER A 2 -12.89 -36.14 26.76
C SER A 2 -12.09 -35.71 25.53
N SER A 3 -12.65 -35.94 24.35
CA SER A 3 -12.34 -35.27 23.09
C SER A 3 -13.67 -35.42 22.35
N ASP A 4 -14.32 -34.40 21.84
CA ASP A 4 -14.39 -34.25 20.37
C ASP A 4 -15.43 -33.17 20.01
N LEU A 5 -15.50 -32.07 20.76
CA LEU A 5 -15.97 -30.80 20.20
C LEU A 5 -14.77 -30.05 19.64
N SER A 6 -14.06 -30.70 18.71
CA SER A 6 -13.09 -30.01 17.87
C SER A 6 -13.88 -29.09 16.94
N ILE A 7 -13.46 -27.82 16.81
CA ILE A 7 -14.07 -26.84 15.89
C ILE A 7 -14.20 -27.45 14.49
N LEU A 8 -13.22 -28.25 14.08
CA LEU A 8 -13.24 -28.97 12.81
C LEU A 8 -14.39 -29.98 12.71
N HIS A 9 -14.69 -30.72 13.78
CA HIS A 9 -15.81 -31.67 13.81
C HIS A 9 -17.16 -30.94 13.75
N LEU A 10 -17.28 -29.78 14.41
CA LEU A 10 -18.48 -28.95 14.36
C LEU A 10 -18.74 -28.39 12.95
N VAL A 11 -17.68 -27.99 12.25
CA VAL A 11 -17.75 -27.52 10.86
C VAL A 11 -18.04 -28.68 9.90
N MET A 12 -17.40 -29.84 10.07
CA MET A 12 -17.65 -31.03 9.24
C MET A 12 -19.07 -31.59 9.41
N GLY A 13 -19.66 -31.49 10.61
CA GLY A 13 -21.03 -31.89 10.88
C GLY A 13 -22.10 -30.86 10.46
N ALA A 14 -21.71 -29.66 10.03
CA ALA A 14 -22.64 -28.63 9.58
C ALA A 14 -23.22 -28.95 8.18
N SER A 15 -24.35 -28.33 7.84
CA SER A 15 -24.94 -28.51 6.51
C SER A 15 -24.00 -28.01 5.40
N PRO A 16 -24.06 -28.59 4.19
CA PRO A 16 -23.19 -28.19 3.07
C PRO A 16 -23.28 -26.68 2.75
N LEU A 17 -24.46 -26.07 2.96
CA LEU A 17 -24.66 -24.64 2.80
C LEU A 17 -23.84 -23.84 3.82
N VAL A 18 -23.85 -24.23 5.10
CA VAL A 18 -23.08 -23.55 6.15
C VAL A 18 -21.58 -23.67 5.88
N GLN A 19 -21.11 -24.85 5.46
CA GLN A 19 -19.71 -25.05 5.08
C GLN A 19 -19.30 -24.13 3.92
N ALA A 20 -20.15 -23.99 2.88
CA ALA A 20 -19.89 -23.10 1.76
C ALA A 20 -19.77 -21.63 2.20
N VAL A 21 -20.65 -21.17 3.10
CA VAL A 21 -20.59 -19.81 3.67
C VAL A 21 -19.30 -19.61 4.45
N LEU A 22 -18.89 -20.57 5.29
CA LEU A 22 -17.66 -20.49 6.06
C LEU A 22 -16.42 -20.40 5.15
N VAL A 23 -16.37 -21.19 4.08
CA VAL A 23 -15.28 -21.13 3.09
C VAL A 23 -15.28 -19.78 2.38
N ALA A 24 -16.45 -19.27 1.96
CA ALA A 24 -16.55 -17.97 1.32
C ALA A 24 -16.06 -16.83 2.24
N LEU A 25 -16.43 -16.86 3.52
CA LEU A 25 -15.97 -15.89 4.53
C LEU A 25 -14.46 -15.98 4.75
N LEU A 26 -13.91 -17.20 4.80
CA LEU A 26 -12.46 -17.41 4.92
C LEU A 26 -11.70 -16.81 3.73
N LEU A 27 -12.16 -17.09 2.50
CA LEU A 27 -11.58 -16.53 1.29
C LEU A 27 -11.69 -15.00 1.25
N ALA A 28 -12.86 -14.45 1.59
CA ALA A 28 -13.06 -13.01 1.66
C ALA A 28 -12.13 -12.36 2.68
N SER A 29 -11.91 -13.00 3.83
CA SER A 29 -10.97 -12.54 4.86
C SER A 29 -9.53 -12.48 4.33
N ILE A 30 -9.06 -13.55 3.67
CA ILE A 30 -7.72 -13.62 3.08
C ILE A 30 -7.54 -12.55 1.99
N LEU A 31 -8.55 -12.37 1.13
CA LEU A 31 -8.53 -11.34 0.09
C LEU A 31 -8.47 -9.93 0.69
N SER A 32 -9.25 -9.68 1.75
CA SER A 32 -9.23 -8.40 2.46
C SER A 32 -7.84 -8.08 3.02
N TRP A 33 -7.22 -9.04 3.72
CA TRP A 33 -5.84 -8.89 4.22
C TRP A 33 -4.83 -8.65 3.10
N THR A 34 -4.96 -9.33 1.97
CA THR A 34 -4.10 -9.15 0.80
C THR A 34 -4.19 -7.72 0.27
N VAL A 35 -5.40 -7.20 0.11
CA VAL A 35 -5.64 -5.82 -0.33
C VAL A 35 -5.09 -4.81 0.67
N ILE A 36 -5.31 -5.04 1.97
CA ILE A 36 -4.80 -4.17 3.05
C ILE A 36 -3.28 -4.09 2.98
N LEU A 37 -2.59 -5.23 2.88
CA LEU A 37 -1.12 -5.27 2.80
C LEU A 37 -0.59 -4.59 1.53
N GLN A 38 -1.26 -4.80 0.39
CA GLN A 38 -0.90 -4.15 -0.88
C GLN A 38 -1.04 -2.62 -0.78
N LYS A 39 -2.17 -2.12 -0.29
CA LYS A 39 -2.41 -0.68 -0.11
C LYS A 39 -1.44 -0.08 0.90
N ARG A 40 -1.18 -0.76 2.00
CA ARG A 40 -0.19 -0.33 3.00
C ARG A 40 1.21 -0.20 2.42
N LYS A 41 1.63 -1.12 1.53
CA LYS A 41 2.91 -1.03 0.83
C LYS A 41 2.98 0.17 -0.11
N ILE A 42 1.91 0.44 -0.86
CA ILE A 42 1.82 1.60 -1.78
C ILE A 42 1.95 2.90 -0.99
N LEU A 43 1.16 3.06 0.08
CA LEU A 43 1.17 4.29 0.89
C LEU A 43 2.53 4.52 1.55
N ARG A 44 3.13 3.48 2.14
CA ARG A 44 4.47 3.57 2.75
C ARG A 44 5.53 4.00 1.75
N ARG A 45 5.51 3.45 0.53
CA ARG A 45 6.47 3.82 -0.52
C ARG A 45 6.29 5.27 -0.96
N ALA A 46 5.05 5.72 -1.11
CA ALA A 46 4.75 7.11 -1.45
C ALA A 46 5.23 8.07 -0.35
N GLN A 47 5.00 7.71 0.92
CA GLN A 47 5.43 8.51 2.07
C GLN A 47 6.95 8.58 2.17
N SER A 48 7.66 7.46 2.08
CA SER A 48 9.13 7.47 2.09
C SER A 48 9.74 8.27 0.93
N ALA A 49 9.08 8.30 -0.23
CA ALA A 49 9.55 9.08 -1.37
C ALA A 49 9.32 10.58 -1.16
N ALA A 50 8.20 10.96 -0.52
CA ALA A 50 7.93 12.33 -0.13
C ALA A 50 8.93 12.82 0.92
N ASP A 51 9.16 12.04 1.98
CA ASP A 51 10.09 12.38 3.06
C ASP A 51 11.51 12.60 2.49
N ALA A 52 11.97 11.71 1.60
CA ALA A 52 13.28 11.85 0.96
C ALA A 52 13.39 13.08 0.04
N PHE A 53 12.30 13.49 -0.61
CA PHE A 53 12.28 14.74 -1.38
C PHE A 53 12.33 15.94 -0.45
N GLU A 54 11.54 15.91 0.62
CA GLU A 54 11.46 16.98 1.62
C GLU A 54 12.81 17.23 2.30
N ASP A 55 13.51 16.18 2.75
CA ASP A 55 14.86 16.28 3.31
C ASP A 55 15.82 16.99 2.35
N ARG A 56 15.75 16.66 1.05
CA ARG A 56 16.59 17.27 0.02
C ARG A 56 16.21 18.73 -0.23
N PHE A 57 14.92 19.04 -0.23
CA PHE A 57 14.42 20.40 -0.38
C PHE A 57 14.89 21.30 0.77
N TRP A 58 14.85 20.81 2.01
CA TRP A 58 15.29 21.57 3.21
C TRP A 58 16.80 21.54 3.46
N SER A 59 17.56 20.66 2.78
CA SER A 59 19.03 20.57 2.92
C SER A 59 19.81 21.81 2.44
N GLY A 60 19.13 22.82 1.89
CA GLY A 60 19.77 24.02 1.33
C GLY A 60 20.35 23.80 -0.07
N THR A 61 19.97 22.70 -0.75
CA THR A 61 20.24 22.52 -2.17
C THR A 61 19.46 23.57 -2.97
N ASP A 62 20.12 24.27 -3.89
CA ASP A 62 19.48 25.23 -4.78
C ASP A 62 18.27 24.60 -5.50
N LEU A 63 17.11 25.27 -5.42
CA LEU A 63 15.88 24.81 -6.06
C LEU A 63 16.07 24.62 -7.57
N GLY A 64 16.92 25.45 -8.19
CA GLY A 64 17.29 25.30 -9.60
C GLY A 64 18.00 23.98 -9.89
N ALA A 65 18.88 23.53 -8.99
CA ALA A 65 19.57 22.25 -9.10
C ALA A 65 18.62 21.06 -8.91
N ILE A 66 17.64 21.17 -8.00
CA ILE A 66 16.57 20.18 -7.83
C ILE A 66 15.75 20.06 -9.12
N TYR A 67 15.29 21.18 -9.68
CA TYR A 67 14.53 21.20 -10.93
C TYR A 67 15.30 20.58 -12.10
N GLN A 68 16.59 20.89 -12.27
CA GLN A 68 17.42 20.28 -13.30
C GLN A 68 17.55 18.76 -13.14
N GLN A 69 17.65 18.26 -11.91
CA GLN A 69 17.69 16.81 -11.67
C GLN A 69 16.35 16.13 -11.97
N LEU A 70 15.23 16.79 -11.65
CA LEU A 70 13.89 16.28 -11.96
C LEU A 70 13.65 16.25 -13.48
N GLY A 71 14.06 17.29 -14.20
CA GLY A 71 13.99 17.33 -15.66
C GLY A 71 14.78 16.22 -16.36
N ARG A 72 15.86 15.71 -15.74
CA ARG A 72 16.59 14.52 -16.23
C ARG A 72 15.86 13.20 -15.96
N ARG A 73 14.98 13.15 -14.95
CA ARG A 73 14.18 11.98 -14.54
C ARG A 73 12.74 12.01 -15.07
N ASN A 74 12.46 12.83 -16.08
CA ASN A 74 11.13 13.21 -16.60
C ASN A 74 10.07 12.09 -16.74
N HIS A 75 10.48 10.82 -16.88
CA HIS A 75 9.56 9.67 -17.00
C HIS A 75 9.23 8.95 -15.67
N ASP A 76 9.99 9.19 -14.60
CA ASP A 76 9.91 8.48 -13.31
C ASP A 76 9.47 9.38 -12.14
N LEU A 77 9.04 10.61 -12.43
CA LEU A 77 8.61 11.56 -11.41
C LEU A 77 7.30 11.08 -10.77
N ALA A 78 7.26 11.01 -9.44
CA ALA A 78 6.10 10.52 -8.71
C ALA A 78 5.78 11.40 -7.48
N GLY A 79 4.49 11.56 -7.19
CA GLY A 79 4.01 12.27 -5.99
C GLY A 79 4.50 13.72 -5.92
N MET A 80 5.22 14.04 -4.85
CA MET A 80 5.67 15.40 -4.52
C MET A 80 6.63 16.00 -5.55
N GLU A 81 7.49 15.18 -6.18
CA GLU A 81 8.41 15.60 -7.25
C GLU A 81 7.66 16.23 -8.44
N ARG A 82 6.50 15.66 -8.82
CA ARG A 82 5.67 16.20 -9.92
C ARG A 82 4.96 17.49 -9.55
N ILE A 83 4.53 17.62 -8.29
CA ILE A 83 3.89 18.84 -7.79
C ILE A 83 4.90 19.98 -7.78
N PHE A 84 6.13 19.71 -7.34
CA PHE A 84 7.22 20.69 -7.37
C PHE A 84 7.56 21.12 -8.79
N GLU A 85 7.75 20.18 -9.72
CA GLU A 85 8.05 20.51 -11.13
C GLU A 85 6.96 21.39 -11.74
N ALA A 86 5.69 21.02 -11.55
CA ALA A 86 4.56 21.79 -12.06
C ALA A 86 4.51 23.20 -11.46
N GLY A 87 4.76 23.33 -10.15
CA GLY A 87 4.80 24.63 -9.48
C GLY A 87 5.99 25.49 -9.89
N PHE A 88 7.18 24.90 -9.99
CA PHE A 88 8.42 25.61 -10.35
C PHE A 88 8.43 26.05 -11.82
N LYS A 89 7.75 25.33 -12.70
CA LYS A 89 7.63 25.70 -14.12
C LYS A 89 6.74 26.92 -14.36
N GLU A 90 5.78 27.18 -13.48
CA GLU A 90 4.81 28.27 -13.62
C GLU A 90 5.35 29.63 -13.15
N PHE A 91 6.43 29.64 -12.36
CA PHE A 91 7.10 30.83 -11.83
C PHE A 91 8.48 31.04 -12.46
#